data_AF-A0A1F3BUX2-F1
#
_entry.id   AF-A0A1F3BUX2-F1
#
_cell.length_a   1.000
_cell.length_b   1.000
_cell.length_c   1.000
_cell.angle_alpha   90.00
_cell.angle_beta   90.00
_cell.angle_gamma   90.00
#
_symmetry.space_group_name_H-M   'P 1'
#
loop_
_entity.id
_entity.type
_entity.pdbx_description
1 polymer ?
#
loop_
_entity_poly.entity_id
_entity_poly.type
_entity_poly.pdbx_seq_one_letter_code
_entity_poly.pdbx_strand_id
1 'polypeptide(L)'
;MRRHFDILIHMKSISLSVSEQDYDAFRKAAQSQERPIASLIREAMAAYRAERLEGRGRLEEIVVLTGHAPLAPLPSREELYDEAFDAPDDEERR
;
A
#
# COMPACT_ATOMS: atom_id res chain seq x y z
N MET A 1 -25.11 16.29 20.15
CA MET A 1 -25.43 15.11 19.32
C MET A 1 -24.19 14.68 18.55
N ARG A 2 -23.44 13.68 19.03
CA ARG A 2 -22.33 13.06 18.28
C ARG A 2 -22.87 11.84 17.55
N ARG A 3 -22.98 11.91 16.22
CA ARG A 3 -23.30 10.72 15.41
C ARG A 3 -22.08 9.80 15.45
N HIS A 4 -22.22 8.66 16.12
CA HIS A 4 -21.32 7.53 15.92
C HIS A 4 -21.52 7.04 14.49
N PHE A 5 -20.53 7.25 13.64
CA PHE A 5 -20.41 6.50 12.39
C PHE A 5 -19.81 5.15 12.76
N ASP A 6 -20.66 4.22 13.18
CA ASP A 6 -20.31 2.80 13.13
C ASP A 6 -20.18 2.44 11.65
N ILE A 7 -18.95 2.50 11.13
CA ILE A 7 -18.60 1.83 9.87
C ILE A 7 -18.70 0.33 10.18
N LEU A 8 -19.90 -0.22 10.11
CA LEU A 8 -20.12 -1.65 10.06
C LEU A 8 -19.46 -2.15 8.78
N ILE A 9 -18.24 -2.68 8.91
CA ILE A 9 -17.54 -3.36 7.83
C ILE A 9 -18.34 -4.64 7.54
N HIS A 10 -19.34 -4.52 6.67
CA HIS A 10 -20.18 -5.65 6.28
C HIS A 10 -19.32 -6.67 5.51
N MET A 11 -19.02 -7.80 6.16
CA MET A 11 -18.39 -8.93 5.49
C MET A 11 -19.40 -9.58 4.53
N LYS A 12 -19.00 -9.75 3.27
CA LYS A 12 -19.74 -10.55 2.28
C LYS A 12 -18.94 -11.80 1.98
N SER A 13 -19.59 -12.96 1.97
CA SER A 13 -18.97 -14.22 1.56
C SER A 13 -18.90 -14.31 0.03
N ILE A 14 -17.80 -14.87 -0.45
CA ILE A 14 -17.61 -15.24 -1.86
C ILE A 14 -17.19 -16.70 -1.90
N SER A 15 -17.60 -17.41 -2.96
CA SER A 15 -17.13 -18.76 -3.25
C SER A 15 -16.22 -18.70 -4.47
N LEU A 16 -15.06 -19.36 -4.41
CA LEU A 16 -14.05 -19.36 -5.46
C LEU A 16 -13.60 -20.80 -5.72
N SER A 17 -13.53 -21.19 -6.99
CA SER A 17 -12.85 -22.41 -7.42
C SER A 17 -11.42 -22.05 -7.85
N VAL A 18 -10.45 -22.82 -7.38
CA VAL A 18 -9.03 -22.67 -7.70
C VAL A 18 -8.46 -24.01 -8.15
N SER A 19 -7.29 -24.01 -8.78
CA SER A 19 -6.58 -25.25 -9.08
C SER A 19 -6.18 -25.97 -7.78
N GLU A 20 -6.03 -27.29 -7.83
CA GLU A 20 -5.55 -28.07 -6.67
C GLU A 20 -4.16 -27.60 -6.21
N GLN A 21 -3.29 -27.28 -7.18
CA GLN A 21 -1.94 -26.77 -6.90
C GLN A 21 -1.96 -25.46 -6.11
N ASP A 22 -2.82 -24.51 -6.50
CA ASP A 22 -2.94 -23.23 -5.79
C ASP A 22 -3.55 -23.44 -4.41
N TYR A 23 -4.57 -24.29 -4.30
CA TYR A 23 -5.17 -24.61 -3.00
C TYR A 23 -4.13 -25.15 -2.02
N ASP A 24 -3.30 -26.11 -2.44
CA ASP A 24 -2.27 -26.71 -1.61
C ASP A 24 -1.17 -25.73 -1.21
N ALA A 25 -0.77 -24.84 -2.13
CA ALA A 25 0.20 -23.79 -1.84
C ALA A 25 -0.32 -22.84 -0.74
N PHE A 26 -1.55 -22.35 -0.91
CA PHE A 26 -2.19 -21.47 0.08
C PHE A 26 -2.45 -22.18 1.41
N ARG A 27 -2.84 -23.46 1.38
CA ARG A 27 -3.05 -24.28 2.59
C ARG A 27 -1.76 -24.43 3.39
N LYS A 28 -0.64 -24.77 2.75
CA LYS A 28 0.67 -24.92 3.42
C LYS A 28 1.14 -23.60 4.01
N ALA A 29 1.03 -22.50 3.25
CA ALA A 29 1.39 -21.17 3.73
C ALA A 29 0.54 -20.76 4.94
N ALA A 30 -0.79 -20.94 4.86
CA ALA A 30 -1.73 -20.63 5.94
C ALA A 30 -1.41 -21.42 7.23
N GLN A 31 -1.12 -22.72 7.10
CA GLN A 31 -0.73 -23.57 8.23
C GLN A 31 0.58 -23.12 8.88
N SER A 32 1.60 -22.78 8.08
CA SER A 32 2.89 -22.30 8.61
C SER A 32 2.79 -20.98 9.37
N GLN A 33 1.75 -20.18 9.10
CA GLN A 33 1.50 -18.89 9.76
C GLN A 33 0.41 -18.97 10.83
N GLU A 34 -0.14 -20.16 11.10
CA GLU A 34 -1.27 -20.35 12.03
C GLU A 34 -2.49 -19.45 11.71
N ARG A 35 -2.70 -19.16 10.42
CA ARG A 35 -3.77 -18.26 9.94
C ARG A 35 -4.75 -19.02 9.04
N PRO A 36 -6.03 -18.60 8.97
CA PRO A 36 -6.95 -19.13 7.96
C PRO A 36 -6.54 -18.75 6.54
N ILE A 37 -6.76 -19.64 5.55
CA ILE A 37 -6.55 -19.35 4.11
C ILE A 37 -7.27 -18.07 3.69
N ALA A 38 -8.49 -17.84 4.20
CA ALA A 38 -9.27 -16.65 3.90
C ALA A 38 -8.55 -15.33 4.29
N SER A 39 -7.64 -15.35 5.27
CA SER A 39 -6.83 -14.18 5.61
C SER A 39 -5.82 -13.86 4.52
N LEU A 40 -5.15 -14.88 3.96
CA LEU A 40 -4.22 -14.71 2.85
C LEU A 40 -4.94 -14.20 1.59
N ILE A 41 -6.14 -14.73 1.32
CA ILE A 41 -6.96 -14.26 0.19
C ILE A 41 -7.34 -12.79 0.37
N ARG A 42 -7.77 -12.38 1.57
CA ARG A 42 -8.10 -10.97 1.84
C ARG A 42 -6.88 -10.06 1.69
N GLU A 43 -5.70 -10.52 2.10
CA GLU A 43 -4.44 -9.80 1.95
C GLU A 43 -4.08 -9.60 0.47
N ALA A 44 -4.17 -10.66 -0.34
CA ALA A 44 -3.99 -10.58 -1.78
C ALA A 44 -5.01 -9.66 -2.46
N MET A 45 -6.28 -9.72 -2.05
CA MET A 45 -7.33 -8.82 -2.55
C MET A 45 -7.04 -7.35 -2.18
N ALA A 46 -6.53 -7.08 -0.98
CA ALA A 46 -6.16 -5.74 -0.54
C ALA A 46 -4.99 -5.19 -1.37
N ALA A 47 -3.96 -6.01 -1.59
CA ALA A 47 -2.83 -5.65 -2.45
C ALA A 47 -3.28 -5.35 -3.89
N TYR A 48 -4.05 -6.26 -4.50
CA TYR A 48 -4.59 -6.06 -5.85
C TYR A 48 -5.44 -4.79 -5.93
N ARG A 49 -6.27 -4.52 -4.92
CA ARG A 49 -7.08 -3.31 -4.86
C ARG A 49 -6.21 -2.05 -4.84
N ALA A 50 -5.23 -1.98 -3.94
CA ALA A 50 -4.34 -0.84 -3.82
C ALA A 50 -3.53 -0.59 -5.11
N GLU A 51 -3.12 -1.65 -5.80
CA GLU A 51 -2.30 -1.54 -7.00
C GLU A 51 -3.10 -1.23 -8.27
N ARG A 52 -4.30 -1.79 -8.41
CA ARG A 52 -5.01 -1.85 -9.70
C ARG A 52 -6.38 -1.18 -9.69
N LEU A 53 -7.03 -1.08 -8.54
CA LEU A 53 -8.41 -0.58 -8.44
C LEU A 53 -8.47 0.81 -7.83
N GLU A 54 -7.67 1.07 -6.81
CA GLU A 54 -7.47 2.40 -6.26
C GLU A 54 -6.46 3.10 -7.15
N GLY A 55 -6.98 3.83 -8.14
CA GLY A 55 -6.14 4.72 -8.93
C GLY A 55 -5.33 5.60 -7.98
N ARG A 56 -4.00 5.65 -8.17
CA ARG A 56 -3.17 6.64 -7.49
C ARG A 56 -3.81 8.00 -7.77
N GLY A 57 -4.33 8.66 -6.73
CA GLY A 57 -5.01 9.95 -6.87
C GLY A 57 -4.15 10.87 -7.72
N ARG A 58 -4.78 11.62 -8.63
CA ARG A 58 -4.00 12.49 -9.52
C ARG A 58 -3.22 13.45 -8.65
N LEU A 59 -1.97 13.77 -9.00
CA LEU A 59 -1.20 14.75 -8.23
C LEU A 59 -1.94 16.10 -8.14
N GLU A 60 -2.78 16.38 -9.12
CA GLU A 60 -3.70 17.53 -9.18
C GLU A 60 -4.77 17.54 -8.06
N GLU A 61 -5.10 16.38 -7.48
CA GLU A 61 -6.11 16.22 -6.42
C GLU A 61 -5.50 16.38 -5.02
N ILE A 62 -4.16 16.49 -4.91
CA ILE A 62 -3.49 16.78 -3.65
C ILE A 62 -3.74 18.24 -3.29
N VAL A 63 -4.50 18.46 -2.20
CA VAL A 63 -4.75 19.82 -1.68
C VAL A 63 -3.43 20.37 -1.10
N VAL A 64 -2.79 21.27 -1.85
CA VAL A 64 -1.65 22.03 -1.34
C VAL A 64 -2.18 23.06 -0.34
N LEU A 65 -1.75 22.95 0.92
CA LEU A 65 -2.06 23.94 1.94
C LEU A 65 -1.31 25.23 1.62
N THR A 66 -1.99 26.18 1.00
CA THR A 66 -1.44 27.50 0.68
C THR A 66 -1.40 28.38 1.94
N GLY A 67 -0.28 29.08 2.16
CA GLY A 67 -0.15 30.09 3.23
C GLY A 67 0.72 29.71 4.43
N HIS A 68 1.28 28.50 4.47
CA HIS A 68 2.28 28.16 5.49
C HIS A 68 3.68 28.54 5.00
N ALA A 69 4.40 29.31 5.82
CA ALA A 69 5.81 29.56 5.62
C ALA A 69 6.62 28.34 6.08
N PRO A 70 7.70 27.98 5.36
CA PRO A 70 8.67 27.01 5.85
C PRO A 70 9.17 27.37 7.25
N LEU A 71 9.32 26.39 8.15
CA LEU A 71 9.90 26.58 9.49
C LEU A 71 11.39 26.97 9.45
N ALA A 72 12.05 26.73 8.32
CA ALA A 72 13.43 27.06 8.04
C ALA A 72 13.57 27.39 6.54
N PRO A 73 14.64 28.07 6.10
CA PRO A 73 14.93 28.26 4.68
C PRO A 73 14.87 26.92 3.93
N LEU A 74 14.22 26.93 2.77
CA LEU A 74 14.22 25.76 1.90
C LEU A 74 15.62 25.59 1.32
N PRO A 75 16.08 24.33 1.13
CA PRO A 75 17.32 24.07 0.42
C PRO A 75 17.25 24.65 -0.99
N SER A 76 18.41 25.05 -1.50
CA SER A 76 18.56 25.51 -2.86
C SER A 76 18.29 24.37 -3.84
N ARG A 77 18.02 24.72 -5.09
CA ARG A 77 17.87 23.71 -6.14
C ARG A 77 19.13 22.88 -6.29
N GLU A 78 20.32 23.47 -6.19
CA GLU A 78 21.59 22.76 -6.34
C GLU A 78 21.78 21.75 -5.20
N GLU A 79 21.51 22.16 -3.95
CA GLU A 79 21.59 21.28 -2.77
C GLU A 79 20.67 20.05 -2.88
N LEU A 80 19.47 20.23 -3.44
CA LEU A 80 18.51 19.13 -3.66
C LEU A 80 18.99 18.13 -4.72
N TYR A 81 19.64 18.61 -5.78
CA TYR A 81 20.14 17.73 -6.84
C TYR A 81 21.40 16.99 -6.39
N ASP A 82 22.27 17.66 -5.66
CA ASP A 82 23.45 17.02 -5.09
C ASP A 82 23.03 15.90 -4.12
N GLU A 83 22.07 16.12 -3.22
CA GLU A 83 21.58 15.05 -2.33
C GLU A 83 20.93 13.86 -3.09
N ALA A 84 20.15 14.14 -4.14
CA ALA A 84 19.40 13.12 -4.87
C ALA A 84 20.27 12.31 -5.85
N PHE A 85 21.36 12.88 -6.35
CA PHE A 85 22.16 12.32 -7.44
C PHE A 85 23.65 12.10 -7.09
N ASP A 86 24.11 12.56 -5.93
CA ASP A 86 25.47 12.31 -5.41
C ASP A 86 25.50 11.20 -4.34
N ALA A 87 24.37 10.50 -4.14
CA ALA A 87 24.38 9.23 -3.44
C ALA A 87 25.25 8.25 -4.25
N PRO A 88 26.28 7.61 -3.64
CA PRO A 88 27.11 6.66 -4.37
C PRO A 88 26.20 5.60 -4.97
N ASP A 89 26.30 5.41 -6.29
CA ASP A 89 25.64 4.32 -6.99
C ASP A 89 25.88 3.04 -6.18
N ASP A 90 24.79 2.36 -5.81
CA ASP A 90 24.81 1.00 -5.25
C ASP A 90 25.35 0.03 -6.34
N GLU A 91 26.59 0.18 -6.76
CA GLU A 91 27.36 -0.74 -7.61
C GLU A 91 27.85 -1.98 -6.82
N GLU A 92 27.10 -2.46 -5.83
CA GLU A 92 27.38 -3.77 -5.19
C GLU A 92 26.09 -4.54 -4.90
N ARG A 93 25.26 -4.74 -5.93
CA ARG A 93 24.30 -5.84 -5.95
C ARG A 93 24.43 -6.65 -7.23
N ARG A 94 25.55 -7.36 -7.36
CA ARG A 94 25.68 -8.56 -8.21
C ARG A 94 25.74 -9.80 -7.34
#